data_AF-A0A3G7TJM9-F1
#
_entry.id   AF-A0A3G7TJM9-F1
#
_cell.length_a   1.000
_cell.length_b   1.000
_cell.length_c   1.000
_cell.angle_alpha   90.00
_cell.angle_beta   90.00
_cell.angle_gamma   90.00
#
_symmetry.space_group_name_H-M   'P 1'
#
loop_
_entity.id
_entity.type
_entity.pdbx_description
1 polymer ?
#
loop_
_entity_poly.entity_id
_entity_poly.type
_entity_poly.pdbx_seq_one_letter_code
_entity_poly.pdbx_strand_id
1 'polypeptide(L)'
;MSFYRSKPFWIAIAIFSPLLLVASYYGFKLMTSKFKTDFGNGVVIYADDYVKTGRWVFDCEYSRLISREPLTAPIAELEGTGKLTISDMYSLKETDREQAKVAIRAITGIDGWYKKLRYLYSGLDENSDLNSHVFDLLARHDGRQWALKVRQRINYQGKSSFRITAEPYDPETYVDYGKALQAAAKSCPAPQ
;
A
#
# COMPACT_ATOMS: atom_id res chain seq x y z
N MET A 1 -37.96 -17.70 46.69
CA MET A 1 -36.81 -18.16 45.86
C MET A 1 -35.70 -17.14 46.00
N SER A 2 -34.64 -17.50 46.73
CA SER A 2 -33.47 -16.65 46.94
C SER A 2 -32.59 -16.71 45.70
N PHE A 3 -32.50 -15.59 44.96
CA PHE A 3 -31.46 -15.42 43.95
C PHE A 3 -30.13 -15.21 44.70
N TYR A 4 -29.42 -16.30 44.98
CA TYR A 4 -28.02 -16.22 45.38
C TYR A 4 -27.24 -15.66 44.19
N ARG A 5 -27.07 -14.33 44.14
CA ARG A 5 -26.28 -13.62 43.13
C ARG A 5 -24.86 -14.18 43.21
N SER A 6 -24.53 -15.16 42.37
CA SER A 6 -23.18 -15.72 42.28
C SER A 6 -22.28 -14.64 41.68
N LYS A 7 -21.66 -13.84 42.57
CA LYS A 7 -20.60 -12.88 42.23
C LYS A 7 -19.61 -13.40 41.16
N PRO A 8 -19.12 -14.66 41.20
CA PRO A 8 -18.21 -15.16 40.15
C PRO A 8 -18.86 -15.28 38.76
N PHE A 9 -20.16 -15.57 38.66
CA PHE A 9 -20.87 -15.66 37.38
C PHE A 9 -21.00 -14.29 36.70
N TRP A 10 -21.35 -13.26 37.46
CA TRP A 10 -21.44 -11.89 36.94
C TRP A 10 -20.07 -11.32 36.57
N ILE A 11 -19.01 -11.67 37.31
CA ILE A 11 -17.63 -11.32 36.96
C ILE A 11 -17.20 -11.99 35.65
N ALA A 12 -17.48 -13.29 35.49
CA ALA A 12 -17.18 -14.01 34.25
C ALA A 12 -17.93 -13.41 33.05
N ILE A 13 -19.21 -13.09 33.18
CA ILE A 13 -19.99 -12.42 32.13
C ILE A 13 -19.39 -11.05 31.81
N ALA A 14 -19.03 -10.25 32.80
CA ALA A 14 -18.45 -8.92 32.58
C ALA A 14 -17.09 -8.98 31.85
N ILE A 15 -16.30 -10.02 32.05
CA ILE A 15 -14.99 -10.20 31.39
C ILE A 15 -15.15 -10.83 30.01
N PHE A 16 -15.93 -11.91 29.86
CA PHE A 16 -16.01 -12.68 28.62
C PHE A 16 -17.00 -12.12 27.61
N SER A 17 -18.08 -11.44 28.04
CA SER A 17 -19.08 -10.91 27.09
C SER A 17 -18.50 -9.84 26.16
N PRO A 18 -17.68 -8.87 26.63
CA PRO A 18 -17.01 -7.93 25.74
C PRO A 18 -16.08 -8.64 24.75
N LEU A 19 -15.30 -9.63 25.20
CA LEU A 19 -14.40 -10.40 24.34
C LEU A 19 -15.18 -11.19 23.26
N LEU A 20 -16.30 -11.81 23.62
CA LEU A 20 -17.18 -12.51 22.70
C LEU A 20 -17.85 -11.56 21.70
N LEU A 21 -18.27 -10.38 22.14
CA LEU A 21 -18.84 -9.35 21.25
C LEU A 21 -17.79 -8.85 20.24
N VAL A 22 -16.56 -8.62 20.70
CA VAL A 22 -15.44 -8.24 19.83
C VAL A 22 -15.16 -9.36 18.82
N ALA A 23 -15.00 -10.60 19.28
CA ALA A 23 -14.71 -11.75 18.42
C ALA A 23 -15.82 -12.01 17.39
N SER A 24 -17.09 -11.92 17.80
CA SER A 24 -18.24 -12.11 16.90
C SER A 24 -18.36 -10.96 15.90
N TYR A 25 -18.12 -9.72 16.31
CA TYR A 25 -18.09 -8.57 15.40
C TYR A 25 -16.99 -8.69 14.35
N TYR A 26 -15.76 -9.03 14.76
CA TYR A 26 -14.67 -9.29 13.83
C TYR A 26 -15.00 -10.47 12.92
N GLY A 27 -15.47 -11.61 13.45
CA GLY A 27 -15.88 -12.76 12.66
C GLY A 27 -16.93 -12.43 11.59
N PHE A 28 -17.94 -11.63 11.96
CA PHE A 28 -18.98 -11.19 11.02
C PHE A 28 -18.43 -10.28 9.91
N LYS A 29 -17.53 -9.34 10.26
CA LYS A 29 -16.88 -8.47 9.29
C LYS A 29 -16.03 -9.26 8.28
N LEU A 30 -15.31 -10.28 8.73
CA LEU A 30 -14.52 -11.17 7.86
C LEU A 30 -15.39 -11.97 6.88
N MET A 31 -16.55 -12.46 7.33
CA MET A 31 -17.49 -13.21 6.50
C MET A 31 -18.20 -12.35 5.46
N THR A 32 -18.43 -11.07 5.76
CA THR A 32 -19.22 -10.16 4.91
C THR A 32 -18.39 -9.23 4.03
N SER A 33 -17.06 -9.29 4.17
CA SER A 33 -16.13 -8.49 3.36
C SER A 33 -16.27 -8.79 1.86
N LYS A 34 -16.44 -7.71 1.09
CA LYS A 34 -16.53 -7.73 -0.39
C LYS A 34 -15.20 -7.35 -1.05
N PHE A 35 -14.36 -6.62 -0.33
CA PHE A 35 -13.10 -6.09 -0.83
C PHE A 35 -11.96 -6.69 -0.04
N LYS A 36 -11.51 -7.87 -0.48
CA LYS A 36 -10.43 -8.60 0.17
C LYS A 36 -9.57 -9.38 -0.81
N THR A 37 -8.34 -9.65 -0.41
CA THR A 37 -7.41 -10.55 -1.10
C THR A 37 -6.91 -11.59 -0.09
N ASP A 38 -7.16 -12.86 -0.38
CA ASP A 38 -6.66 -14.00 0.40
C ASP A 38 -5.41 -14.57 -0.28
N PHE A 39 -4.30 -14.61 0.44
CA PHE A 39 -3.01 -15.09 -0.08
C PHE A 39 -2.83 -16.61 0.05
N GLY A 40 -3.79 -17.34 0.60
CA GLY A 40 -3.77 -18.81 0.73
C GLY A 40 -2.82 -19.35 1.81
N ASN A 41 -2.13 -18.47 2.53
CA ASN A 41 -1.20 -18.79 3.62
C ASN A 41 -1.73 -18.34 4.99
N GLY A 42 -3.03 -18.07 5.11
CA GLY A 42 -3.67 -17.55 6.32
C GLY A 42 -3.64 -16.02 6.45
N VAL A 43 -2.98 -15.31 5.53
CA VAL A 43 -3.02 -13.85 5.46
C VAL A 43 -4.14 -13.42 4.51
N VAL A 44 -5.05 -12.59 5.01
CA VAL A 44 -6.13 -11.98 4.22
C VAL A 44 -6.11 -10.48 4.46
N ILE A 45 -6.05 -9.72 3.38
CA ILE A 45 -6.08 -8.26 3.40
C ILE A 45 -7.49 -7.79 3.13
N TYR A 46 -8.03 -6.95 4.01
CA TYR A 46 -9.38 -6.41 3.94
C TYR A 46 -9.35 -4.92 3.65
N ALA A 47 -10.25 -4.44 2.79
CA ALA A 47 -10.27 -3.04 2.36
C ALA A 47 -11.65 -2.37 2.47
N ASP A 48 -12.66 -3.06 2.99
CA ASP A 48 -14.04 -2.57 3.05
C ASP A 48 -14.17 -1.20 3.72
N ASP A 49 -13.43 -0.97 4.82
CA ASP A 49 -13.48 0.31 5.52
C ASP A 49 -12.92 1.47 4.67
N TYR A 50 -11.86 1.21 3.89
CA TYR A 50 -11.29 2.20 2.98
C TYR A 50 -12.24 2.50 1.83
N VAL A 51 -12.79 1.47 1.18
CA VAL A 51 -13.73 1.61 0.07
C VAL A 51 -15.00 2.34 0.53
N LYS A 52 -15.51 2.02 1.73
CA LYS A 52 -16.70 2.68 2.32
C LYS A 52 -16.52 4.18 2.51
N THR A 53 -15.29 4.69 2.64
CA THR A 53 -15.06 6.15 2.69
C THR A 53 -15.33 6.85 1.36
N GLY A 54 -15.45 6.11 0.25
CA GLY A 54 -15.59 6.65 -1.10
C GLY A 54 -14.29 7.22 -1.68
N ARG A 55 -13.22 7.36 -0.88
CA ARG A 55 -11.95 7.95 -1.32
C ARG A 55 -11.01 6.96 -2.00
N TRP A 56 -11.25 5.67 -1.83
CA TRP A 56 -10.33 4.62 -2.26
C TRP A 56 -11.04 3.60 -3.15
N VAL A 57 -10.29 3.09 -4.12
CA VAL A 57 -10.62 1.90 -4.90
C VAL A 57 -9.59 0.83 -4.55
N PHE A 58 -10.06 -0.33 -4.11
CA PHE A 58 -9.23 -1.48 -3.82
C PHE A 58 -9.00 -2.32 -5.08
N ASP A 59 -7.75 -2.73 -5.27
CA ASP A 59 -7.31 -3.64 -6.30
C ASP A 59 -7.20 -5.04 -5.70
N CYS A 60 -8.17 -5.90 -5.97
CA CYS A 60 -8.23 -7.26 -5.43
C CYS A 60 -7.15 -8.19 -6.00
N GLU A 61 -6.59 -7.88 -7.18
CA GLU A 61 -5.54 -8.68 -7.82
C GLU A 61 -4.18 -8.44 -7.15
N TYR A 62 -3.87 -7.17 -6.86
CA TYR A 62 -2.57 -6.76 -6.31
C TYR A 62 -2.61 -6.38 -4.83
N SER A 63 -3.77 -6.48 -4.18
CA SER A 63 -3.98 -6.12 -2.76
C SER A 63 -3.46 -4.71 -2.43
N ARG A 64 -3.86 -3.72 -3.24
CA ARG A 64 -3.43 -2.31 -3.10
C ARG A 64 -4.62 -1.37 -3.16
N LEU A 65 -4.45 -0.20 -2.55
CA LEU A 65 -5.42 0.88 -2.57
C LEU A 65 -5.01 1.94 -3.59
N ILE A 66 -5.98 2.44 -4.36
CA ILE A 66 -5.78 3.56 -5.27
C ILE A 66 -6.70 4.68 -4.84
N SER A 67 -6.10 5.80 -4.42
CA SER A 67 -6.87 6.99 -4.07
C SER A 67 -7.56 7.55 -5.32
N ARG A 68 -8.85 7.88 -5.22
CA ARG A 68 -9.58 8.56 -6.30
C ARG A 68 -9.06 9.97 -6.56
N GLU A 69 -8.47 10.58 -5.54
CA GLU A 69 -7.72 11.83 -5.63
C GLU A 69 -6.23 11.53 -5.42
N PRO A 70 -5.38 11.66 -6.45
CA PRO A 70 -3.95 11.35 -6.33
C PRO A 70 -3.29 12.05 -5.15
N LEU A 71 -2.57 11.29 -4.32
CA LEU A 71 -1.87 11.87 -3.18
C LEU A 71 -0.70 12.73 -3.64
N THR A 72 -0.40 13.78 -2.89
CA THR A 72 0.81 14.57 -3.11
C THR A 72 2.05 13.82 -2.64
N ALA A 73 3.16 13.96 -3.36
CA ALA A 73 4.43 13.43 -2.88
C ALA A 73 4.83 14.07 -1.54
N PRO A 74 5.36 13.29 -0.57
CA PRO A 74 5.78 13.79 0.75
C PRO A 74 7.14 14.51 0.64
N ILE A 75 7.12 15.73 0.09
CA ILE A 75 8.34 16.47 -0.27
C ILE A 75 9.22 16.74 0.95
N ALA A 76 8.64 17.18 2.06
CA ALA A 76 9.39 17.53 3.26
C ALA A 76 10.11 16.30 3.86
N GLU A 77 9.44 15.15 3.88
CA GLU A 77 10.01 13.89 4.34
C GLU A 77 11.07 13.34 3.39
N LEU A 78 10.89 13.52 2.08
CA LEU A 78 11.88 13.14 1.06
C LEU A 78 13.16 13.98 1.18
N GLU A 79 13.03 15.30 1.33
CA GLU A 79 14.17 16.21 1.54
C GLU A 79 14.92 15.86 2.84
N GLY A 80 14.18 15.61 3.93
CA GLY A 80 14.75 15.21 5.22
C GLY A 80 15.40 13.83 5.24
N THR A 81 15.13 12.97 4.24
CA THR A 81 15.74 11.64 4.14
C THR A 81 17.17 11.69 3.59
N GLY A 82 17.52 12.74 2.84
CA GLY A 82 18.80 12.84 2.16
C GLY A 82 18.94 11.78 1.05
N LYS A 83 19.83 10.80 1.24
CA LYS A 83 20.10 9.77 0.22
C LYS A 83 19.09 8.63 0.32
N LEU A 84 18.33 8.42 -0.76
CA LEU A 84 17.40 7.30 -0.87
C LEU A 84 18.12 5.95 -0.90
N THR A 85 17.54 4.97 -0.21
CA THR A 85 17.98 3.58 -0.29
C THR A 85 17.55 2.97 -1.62
N ILE A 86 18.51 2.57 -2.45
CA ILE A 86 18.21 1.80 -3.66
C ILE A 86 17.86 0.38 -3.22
N SER A 87 16.64 -0.07 -3.54
CA SER A 87 16.19 -1.42 -3.24
C SER A 87 16.66 -2.40 -4.29
N ASP A 88 16.62 -3.69 -3.96
CA ASP A 88 16.88 -4.74 -4.93
C ASP A 88 15.82 -4.77 -6.04
N MET A 89 16.29 -5.03 -7.27
CA MET A 89 15.49 -5.08 -8.49
C MET A 89 15.59 -6.50 -9.06
N TYR A 90 15.06 -7.46 -8.31
CA TYR A 90 15.23 -8.90 -8.58
C TYR A 90 14.68 -9.35 -9.93
N SER A 91 13.63 -8.69 -10.42
CA SER A 91 13.00 -8.97 -11.73
C SER A 91 13.87 -8.54 -12.91
N LEU A 92 14.89 -7.70 -12.70
CA LEU A 92 15.78 -7.25 -13.76
C LEU A 92 16.97 -8.19 -13.96
N LYS A 93 17.37 -8.34 -15.22
CA LYS A 93 18.66 -8.92 -15.61
C LYS A 93 19.79 -8.09 -15.00
N GLU A 94 20.92 -8.73 -14.72
CA GLU A 94 22.05 -8.09 -14.02
C GLU A 94 22.55 -6.82 -14.74
N THR A 95 22.62 -6.85 -16.08
CA THR A 95 23.01 -5.69 -16.88
C THR A 95 22.05 -4.51 -16.72
N ASP A 96 20.74 -4.77 -16.76
CA ASP A 96 19.72 -3.74 -16.57
C ASP A 96 19.71 -3.22 -15.13
N ARG A 97 20.02 -4.08 -14.14
CA ARG A 97 20.10 -3.72 -12.73
C ARG A 97 21.22 -2.73 -12.46
N GLU A 98 22.40 -2.94 -13.03
CA GLU A 98 23.52 -2.00 -12.87
C GLU A 98 23.24 -0.67 -13.57
N GLN A 99 22.68 -0.70 -14.79
CA GLN A 99 22.24 0.51 -15.49
C GLN A 99 21.14 1.26 -14.72
N ALA A 100 20.20 0.55 -14.11
CA ALA A 100 19.15 1.13 -13.28
C ALA A 100 19.73 1.86 -12.05
N LYS A 101 20.72 1.27 -11.37
CA LYS A 101 21.42 1.92 -10.24
C LYS A 101 22.10 3.22 -10.67
N VAL A 102 22.74 3.23 -11.83
CA VAL A 102 23.39 4.43 -12.40
C VAL A 102 22.35 5.49 -12.74
N ALA A 103 21.28 5.10 -13.43
CA ALA A 103 20.17 5.98 -13.77
C ALA A 103 19.52 6.60 -12.52
N ILE A 104 19.24 5.80 -11.50
CA ILE A 104 18.71 6.30 -10.22
C ILE A 104 19.62 7.36 -9.63
N ARG A 105 20.93 7.11 -9.54
CA ARG A 105 21.89 8.09 -8.97
C ARG A 105 21.92 9.38 -9.78
N ALA A 106 21.96 9.28 -11.11
CA ALA A 106 21.97 10.44 -11.99
C ALA A 106 20.68 11.27 -11.87
N ILE A 107 19.51 10.61 -11.86
CA ILE A 107 18.21 11.27 -11.83
C ILE A 107 17.94 11.88 -10.45
N THR A 108 18.24 11.16 -9.37
CA THR A 108 18.07 11.66 -7.99
C THR A 108 19.12 12.69 -7.58
N GLY A 109 20.21 12.82 -8.36
CA GLY A 109 21.20 13.89 -8.21
C GLY A 109 20.77 15.23 -8.82
N ILE A 110 19.64 15.28 -9.53
CA ILE A 110 19.08 16.53 -10.07
C ILE A 110 18.27 17.23 -8.98
N ASP A 111 18.57 18.49 -8.71
CA ASP A 111 17.83 19.29 -7.74
C ASP A 111 16.34 19.34 -8.09
N GLY A 112 15.50 19.06 -7.09
CA GLY A 112 14.04 19.07 -7.25
C GLY A 112 13.47 17.91 -8.08
N TRP A 113 14.21 16.82 -8.33
CA TRP A 113 13.72 15.65 -9.07
C TRP A 113 12.38 15.11 -8.52
N TYR A 114 12.19 15.18 -7.20
CA TYR A 114 11.01 14.72 -6.48
C TYR A 114 9.73 15.51 -6.81
N LYS A 115 9.84 16.73 -7.37
CA LYS A 115 8.68 17.54 -7.77
C LYS A 115 7.89 16.94 -8.92
N LYS A 116 8.50 16.00 -9.65
CA LYS A 116 7.87 15.29 -10.77
C LYS A 116 7.28 13.93 -10.36
N LEU A 117 7.34 13.57 -9.08
CA LEU A 117 6.74 12.34 -8.58
C LEU A 117 5.23 12.42 -8.72
N ARG A 118 4.63 11.34 -9.24
CA ARG A 118 3.18 11.19 -9.36
C ARG A 118 2.74 10.01 -8.53
N TYR A 119 1.64 10.15 -7.82
CA TYR A 119 1.07 9.05 -7.05
C TYR A 119 0.65 7.90 -7.96
N LEU A 120 0.91 6.67 -7.52
CA LEU A 120 0.52 5.46 -8.23
C LEU A 120 -0.49 4.62 -7.43
N TYR A 121 -0.13 4.20 -6.22
CA TYR A 121 -1.02 3.45 -5.32
C TYR A 121 -0.52 3.48 -3.88
N SER A 122 -1.27 2.88 -2.96
CA SER A 122 -0.94 2.69 -1.55
C SER A 122 -1.04 1.22 -1.17
N GLY A 123 -0.18 0.78 -0.25
CA GLY A 123 -0.12 -0.59 0.22
C GLY A 123 -0.78 -0.74 1.59
N LEU A 124 -1.40 -1.89 1.78
CA LEU A 124 -1.85 -2.38 3.09
C LEU A 124 -0.83 -3.40 3.61
N ASP A 125 -0.62 -3.45 4.92
CA ASP A 125 0.12 -4.52 5.58
C ASP A 125 -0.78 -5.72 5.90
N GLU A 126 -0.20 -6.76 6.52
CA GLU A 126 -0.90 -7.99 6.92
C GLU A 126 -2.07 -7.78 7.89
N ASN A 127 -2.10 -6.64 8.59
CA ASN A 127 -3.19 -6.26 9.49
C ASN A 127 -4.25 -5.41 8.78
N SER A 128 -4.13 -5.25 7.45
CA SER A 128 -4.98 -4.35 6.65
C SER A 128 -4.80 -2.87 6.97
N ASP A 129 -3.67 -2.49 7.56
CA ASP A 129 -3.33 -1.11 7.86
C ASP A 129 -2.55 -0.48 6.70
N LEU A 130 -2.92 0.75 6.33
CA LEU A 130 -2.18 1.50 5.33
C LEU A 130 -0.78 1.78 5.86
N ASN A 131 0.23 1.25 5.17
CA ASN A 131 1.62 1.31 5.61
C ASN A 131 2.57 1.89 4.57
N SER A 132 2.10 2.16 3.36
CA SER A 132 2.97 2.62 2.28
C SER A 132 2.26 3.38 1.18
N HIS A 133 3.01 4.26 0.55
CA HIS A 133 2.62 4.96 -0.67
C HIS A 133 3.69 4.73 -1.74
N VAL A 134 3.26 4.53 -2.98
CA VAL A 134 4.15 4.36 -4.13
C VAL A 134 3.91 5.50 -5.11
N PHE A 135 4.99 6.16 -5.46
CA PHE A 135 5.04 7.23 -6.43
C PHE A 135 5.91 6.82 -7.61
N ASP A 136 5.58 7.30 -8.80
CA ASP A 136 6.35 7.04 -10.01
C ASP A 136 7.00 8.32 -10.58
N LEU A 137 8.04 8.10 -11.38
CA LEU A 137 8.69 9.13 -12.16
C LEU A 137 9.22 8.51 -13.45
N LEU A 138 8.82 9.06 -14.60
CA LEU A 138 9.45 8.76 -15.87
C LEU A 138 10.59 9.77 -16.10
N ALA A 139 11.79 9.26 -16.35
CA ALA A 139 12.95 10.09 -16.60
C ALA A 139 13.91 9.44 -17.60
N ARG A 140 14.65 10.26 -18.33
CA ARG A 140 15.59 9.81 -19.37
C ARG A 140 17.01 9.88 -18.86
N HIS A 141 17.79 8.83 -19.11
CA HIS A 141 19.22 8.77 -18.81
C HIS A 141 19.91 7.90 -19.86
N ASP A 142 21.03 8.38 -20.40
CA ASP A 142 21.82 7.72 -21.45
C ASP A 142 20.97 7.21 -22.63
N GLY A 143 20.10 8.10 -23.15
CA GLY A 143 19.25 7.82 -24.30
C GLY A 143 18.04 6.91 -23.99
N ARG A 144 18.01 6.21 -22.86
CA ARG A 144 16.95 5.30 -22.43
C ARG A 144 15.96 5.98 -21.49
N GLN A 145 14.67 5.65 -21.61
CA GLN A 145 13.64 6.06 -20.66
C GLN A 145 13.52 5.03 -19.54
N TRP A 146 13.44 5.51 -18.30
CA TRP A 146 13.35 4.71 -17.09
C TRP A 146 12.06 5.04 -16.35
N ALA A 147 11.41 4.01 -15.82
CA ALA A 147 10.29 4.12 -14.89
C ALA A 147 10.80 3.90 -13.47
N LEU A 148 10.92 5.00 -12.72
CA LEU A 148 11.35 4.98 -11.33
C LEU A 148 10.12 4.81 -10.44
N LYS A 149 10.26 4.00 -9.38
CA LYS A 149 9.25 3.84 -8.33
C LYS A 149 9.87 4.22 -7.00
N VAL A 150 9.29 5.22 -6.34
CA VAL A 150 9.66 5.65 -4.99
C VAL A 150 8.60 5.12 -4.04
N ARG A 151 8.99 4.19 -3.17
CA ARG A 151 8.13 3.66 -2.12
C ARG A 151 8.43 4.39 -0.82
N GLN A 152 7.43 5.09 -0.31
CA GLN A 152 7.36 5.54 1.08
C GLN A 152 6.78 4.40 1.92
N ARG A 153 7.48 4.00 2.98
CA ARG A 153 6.95 3.17 4.05
C ARG A 153 6.72 4.03 5.28
N ILE A 154 5.57 3.85 5.90
CA ILE A 154 5.13 4.54 7.11
C ILE A 154 5.08 3.47 8.20
N ASN A 155 5.86 3.65 9.26
CA ASN A 155 5.80 2.74 10.40
C ASN A 155 4.63 3.08 11.34
N TYR A 156 4.39 2.25 12.35
CA TYR A 156 3.33 2.46 13.35
C TYR A 156 3.43 3.79 14.14
N GLN A 157 4.60 4.46 14.12
CA GLN A 157 4.81 5.76 14.75
C GLN A 157 4.59 6.93 13.77
N GLY A 158 4.16 6.65 12.54
CA GLY A 158 4.00 7.66 11.48
C GLY A 158 5.32 8.08 10.81
N LYS A 159 6.45 7.45 11.15
CA LYS A 159 7.75 7.81 10.57
C LYS A 159 7.90 7.23 9.18
N SER A 160 8.26 8.11 8.24
CA SER A 160 8.51 7.75 6.85
C SER A 160 9.93 7.21 6.64
N SER A 161 10.05 6.23 5.76
CA SER A 161 11.30 5.77 5.18
C SER A 161 11.11 5.52 3.69
N PHE A 162 12.14 5.73 2.89
CA PHE A 162 12.01 5.71 1.44
C PHE A 162 12.95 4.72 0.79
N ARG A 163 12.43 4.04 -0.22
CA ARG A 163 13.20 3.18 -1.12
C ARG A 163 12.90 3.54 -2.56
N ILE A 164 13.89 3.37 -3.43
CA ILE A 164 13.75 3.64 -4.85
C ILE A 164 14.19 2.44 -5.68
N THR A 165 13.45 2.18 -6.75
CA THR A 165 13.81 1.24 -7.82
C THR A 165 13.61 1.91 -9.17
N ALA A 166 14.19 1.33 -10.22
CA ALA A 166 13.97 1.76 -11.58
C ALA A 166 13.91 0.54 -12.48
N GLU A 167 13.04 0.57 -13.48
CA GLU A 167 12.99 -0.41 -14.54
C GLU A 167 13.02 0.30 -15.90
N PRO A 168 13.54 -0.34 -16.96
CA PRO A 168 13.40 0.18 -18.31
C PRO A 168 11.93 0.47 -18.61
N TYR A 169 11.64 1.65 -19.15
CA TYR A 169 10.28 1.96 -19.55
C TYR A 169 9.86 1.10 -20.75
N ASP A 170 8.70 0.47 -20.61
CA ASP A 170 8.02 -0.26 -21.67
C ASP A 170 6.55 0.18 -21.71
N PRO A 171 6.06 0.78 -22.80
CA PRO A 171 4.71 1.31 -22.88
C PRO A 171 3.61 0.23 -22.78
N GLU A 172 3.93 -1.03 -23.15
CA GLU A 172 2.96 -2.13 -23.12
C GLU A 172 2.69 -2.60 -21.69
N THR A 173 3.74 -2.67 -20.88
CA THR A 173 3.66 -3.17 -19.50
C THR A 173 3.55 -2.06 -18.45
N TYR A 174 3.87 -0.81 -18.81
CA TYR A 174 3.83 0.31 -17.88
C TYR A 174 2.39 0.70 -17.50
N VAL A 175 2.15 0.67 -16.19
CA VAL A 175 0.89 1.05 -15.56
C VAL A 175 1.06 2.41 -14.89
N ASP A 176 0.44 3.44 -15.47
CA ASP A 176 0.28 4.75 -14.82
C ASP A 176 -0.92 4.75 -13.84
N TYR A 177 -1.10 5.85 -13.12
CA TYR A 177 -2.19 6.03 -12.18
C TYR A 177 -3.58 5.78 -12.79
N GLY A 178 -3.83 6.28 -14.00
CA GLY A 178 -5.13 6.14 -14.66
C GLY A 178 -5.43 4.69 -15.01
N LYS A 179 -4.44 4.00 -15.59
CA LYS A 179 -4.53 2.55 -15.86
C LYS A 179 -4.72 1.76 -14.56
N ALA A 180 -3.97 2.11 -13.51
CA ALA A 180 -4.08 1.45 -12.21
C ALA A 180 -5.50 1.60 -11.63
N LEU A 181 -6.04 2.82 -11.61
CA LEU A 181 -7.38 3.11 -11.10
C LEU A 181 -8.47 2.33 -11.86
N GLN A 182 -8.37 2.31 -13.19
CA GLN A 182 -9.32 1.57 -14.03
C GLN A 182 -9.25 0.05 -13.82
N ALA A 183 -8.04 -0.50 -13.67
CA ALA A 183 -7.85 -1.91 -13.38
C ALA A 183 -8.42 -2.28 -12.00
N ALA A 184 -8.10 -1.49 -10.97
CA ALA A 184 -8.58 -1.72 -9.61
C ALA A 184 -10.12 -1.71 -9.54
N ALA A 185 -10.78 -0.75 -10.21
CA ALA A 185 -12.23 -0.66 -10.24
C ALA A 185 -12.93 -1.89 -10.82
N LYS A 186 -12.23 -2.67 -11.66
CA LYS A 186 -12.74 -3.91 -12.30
C LYS A 186 -12.24 -5.19 -11.63
N SER A 187 -11.27 -5.08 -10.72
CA SER A 187 -10.57 -6.24 -10.15
C SER A 187 -11.39 -7.01 -9.12
N CYS A 188 -12.32 -6.33 -8.44
CA CYS A 188 -13.11 -6.91 -7.35
C CYS A 188 -14.50 -7.36 -7.85
N PRO A 189 -15.13 -8.36 -7.20
CA PRO A 189 -16.42 -8.91 -7.62
C PRO A 189 -17.61 -7.97 -7.40
N ALA A 190 -17.44 -6.93 -6.57
CA ALA A 190 -18.45 -5.93 -6.29
C ALA A 190 -18.02 -4.55 -6.83
N PRO A 191 -18.97 -3.70 -7.28
CA PRO A 191 -18.67 -2.34 -7.72
C PRO A 191 -18.19 -1.46 -6.56
N GLN A 192 -17.38 -0.44 -6.89
CA GLN A 192 -16.68 0.45 -5.96
C GLN A 192 -16.92 1.92 -6.25
#